data_AF-A0A2S9EUG4-F1
#
_entry.id   AF-A0A2S9EUG4-F1
#
_cell.length_a   1.000
_cell.length_b   1.000
_cell.length_c   1.000
_cell.angle_alpha   90.00
_cell.angle_beta   90.00
_cell.angle_gamma   90.00
#
_symmetry.space_group_name_H-M   'P 1'
#
loop_
_entity.id
_entity.type
_entity.pdbx_description
1 polymer ?
#
loop_
_entity_poly.entity_id
_entity_poly.type
_entity_poly.pdbx_seq_one_letter_code
_entity_poly.pdbx_strand_id
1 'polypeptide(L)' 'MSIELEKLPPRTRQAVEGLMRQNGWSFAQAINAMMETSIASGALSEVGRKKAKVLQLVTPMRASGRDS' A
#
# COMPACT_ATOMS: atom_id res chain seq x y z
N MET A 1 -7.12 -7.16 17.90
CA MET A 1 -7.37 -5.97 17.06
C MET A 1 -8.65 -6.22 16.28
N SER A 2 -9.76 -5.57 16.63
CA SER A 2 -11.04 -5.71 15.92
C SER A 2 -11.18 -4.56 14.92
N ILE A 3 -11.44 -4.89 13.66
CA ILE A 3 -11.75 -3.91 12.62
C ILE A 3 -13.27 -3.95 12.45
N GLU A 4 -13.91 -2.80 12.57
CA GLU A 4 -15.36 -2.66 12.35
C GLU A 4 -15.61 -2.05 10.97
N LEU A 5 -16.53 -2.62 10.20
CA LEU A 5 -16.88 -2.17 8.84
C LEU A 5 -17.26 -0.67 8.80
N GLU A 6 -17.95 -0.20 9.83
CA GLU A 6 -18.42 1.18 9.98
C GLU A 6 -17.28 2.19 10.21
N LYS A 7 -16.13 1.72 10.70
CA LYS A 7 -14.94 2.55 10.92
C LYS A 7 -14.04 2.64 9.68
N LEU A 8 -14.33 1.86 8.63
CA LEU A 8 -13.56 1.91 7.39
C LEU A 8 -13.86 3.18 6.59
N PRO A 9 -12.86 3.74 5.88
CA PRO A 9 -13.08 4.80 4.90
C PRO A 9 -14.14 4.41 3.87
N PRO A 10 -14.97 5.34 3.38
CA PRO A 10 -16.11 5.02 2.50
C PRO A 10 -15.73 4.19 1.27
N ARG A 11 -14.60 4.50 0.62
CA ARG A 11 -14.11 3.76 -0.55
C ARG A 11 -13.72 2.32 -0.21
N THR A 12 -13.03 2.12 0.91
CA THR A 12 -12.61 0.80 1.38
C THR A 12 -13.84 -0.03 1.77
N ARG A 13 -14.83 0.60 2.43
CA ARG A 13 -16.09 -0.05 2.79
C ARG A 13 -16.82 -0.58 1.56
N GLN A 14 -16.97 0.24 0.51
CA GLN A 14 -17.60 -0.18 -0.74
C GLN A 14 -16.88 -1.36 -1.40
N ALA A 15 -15.54 -1.37 -1.38
CA ALA A 15 -14.76 -2.48 -1.92
C ALA A 15 -15.00 -3.79 -1.14
N VAL A 16 -15.01 -3.72 0.19
CA VAL A 16 -15.26 -4.87 1.07
C VAL A 16 -16.68 -5.40 0.89
N GLU A 17 -17.68 -4.53 0.89
CA GLU A 17 -19.08 -4.91 0.63
C GLU A 17 -19.25 -5.53 -0.77
N GLY A 18 -18.54 -5.01 -1.76
CA GLY A 18 -18.50 -5.59 -3.11
C GLY A 18 -17.99 -7.02 -3.11
N LEU A 19 -16.86 -7.28 -2.45
CA LEU A 19 -16.28 -8.62 -2.31
C LEU A 19 -17.22 -9.58 -1.56
N MET A 20 -17.88 -9.10 -0.50
CA MET A 20 -18.86 -9.88 0.24
C MET A 20 -20.05 -10.27 -0.64
N ARG A 21 -20.61 -9.32 -1.39
CA ARG A 21 -21.78 -9.58 -2.27
C ARG A 21 -21.44 -10.49 -3.43
N GLN A 22 -20.29 -10.32 -4.07
CA GLN A 22 -19.90 -11.09 -5.25
C GLN A 22 -19.59 -12.55 -4.93
N ASN A 23 -19.01 -12.81 -3.76
CA ASN A 23 -18.51 -14.15 -3.41
C ASN A 23 -19.32 -14.83 -2.29
N GLY A 24 -20.34 -14.17 -1.75
CA GLY A 24 -21.05 -14.63 -0.55
C GLY A 24 -20.16 -14.69 0.69
N TRP A 25 -19.11 -13.87 0.74
CA TRP A 25 -18.11 -13.90 1.80
C TRP A 25 -18.56 -13.16 3.05
N SER A 26 -18.10 -13.65 4.20
CA SER A 26 -18.12 -12.90 5.45
C SER A 26 -17.18 -11.69 5.38
N PHE A 27 -17.43 -10.69 6.25
CA PHE A 27 -16.56 -9.52 6.38
C PHE A 27 -15.09 -9.91 6.65
N ALA A 28 -14.87 -10.91 7.52
CA ALA A 28 -13.53 -11.39 7.84
C ALA A 28 -12.80 -11.94 6.60
N GLN A 29 -13.49 -12.74 5.78
CA GLN A 29 -12.93 -13.28 4.53
C GLN A 29 -12.60 -12.16 3.53
N ALA A 30 -13.50 -11.20 3.35
CA ALA A 30 -13.29 -10.09 2.43
C ALA A 30 -12.11 -9.18 2.86
N ILE A 31 -11.99 -8.88 4.15
CA ILE A 31 -10.88 -8.09 4.69
C ILE A 31 -9.56 -8.85 4.56
N ASN A 32 -9.53 -10.13 4.90
CA ASN A 32 -8.31 -10.93 4.81
C ASN A 32 -7.82 -11.01 3.37
N ALA A 33 -8.70 -11.30 2.39
CA ALA A 33 -8.33 -11.35 0.98
C ALA A 33 -7.77 -10.01 0.47
N MET A 34 -8.38 -8.89 0.86
CA MET A 34 -7.90 -7.56 0.50
C MET A 34 -6.55 -7.24 1.15
N MET A 35 -6.35 -7.65 2.40
CA MET A 35 -5.11 -7.45 3.14
C MET A 35 -3.97 -8.30 2.57
N GLU A 36 -4.22 -9.58 2.29
CA GLU A 36 -3.28 -10.50 1.63
C GLU A 36 -2.84 -9.95 0.28
N THR A 37 -3.78 -9.49 -0.55
CA THR A 37 -3.49 -8.87 -1.85
C THR A 37 -2.62 -7.62 -1.69
N SER A 38 -2.91 -6.78 -0.70
CA SER A 38 -2.14 -5.57 -0.42
C SER A 38 -0.72 -5.88 0.03
N ILE A 39 -0.56 -6.88 0.90
CA ILE A 39 0.75 -7.35 1.38
C ILE A 39 1.55 -7.94 0.23
N ALA A 40 0.95 -8.81 -0.58
CA ALA A 40 1.58 -9.39 -1.76
C ALA A 40 1.99 -8.31 -2.78
N SER A 41 1.21 -7.23 -2.88
CA SER A 41 1.53 -6.05 -3.71
C SER A 41 2.57 -5.11 -3.08
N GLY A 42 3.12 -5.48 -1.92
CA GLY A 42 4.20 -4.73 -1.27
C GLY A 42 3.74 -3.55 -0.43
N ALA A 43 2.49 -3.50 0.02
CA ALA A 43 1.99 -2.41 0.89
C ALA A 43 2.83 -2.23 2.17
N LEU A 44 3.46 -3.30 2.66
CA LEU A 44 4.35 -3.28 3.83
C LEU A 44 5.84 -3.18 3.46
N SER A 45 6.19 -3.22 2.17
CA SER A 45 7.59 -3.20 1.72
C SER A 45 8.06 -1.78 1.43
N GLU A 46 9.30 -1.45 1.79
CA GLU A 46 9.89 -0.14 1.48
C GLU A 46 9.94 0.15 -0.03
N VAL A 47 10.00 -0.89 -0.87
CA VAL A 47 9.99 -0.76 -2.33
C VAL A 47 8.58 -0.52 -2.90
N GLY A 48 7.52 -0.92 -2.19
CA GLY A 48 6.13 -0.68 -2.58
C GLY A 48 5.57 0.65 -2.06
N ARG A 49 6.29 1.33 -1.16
CA ARG A 49 5.95 2.67 -0.71
C ARG A 49 6.02 3.64 -1.89
N LYS A 50 4.96 4.42 -2.12
CA LYS A 50 4.96 5.52 -3.10
C LYS A 50 6.08 6.49 -2.72
N LYS A 51 7.20 6.44 -3.45
CA LYS A 51 8.33 7.35 -3.23
C LYS A 51 7.87 8.77 -3.55
N ALA A 52 8.30 9.74 -2.73
CA ALA A 52 8.06 11.15 -3.03
C ALA A 52 8.66 11.49 -4.39
N LYS A 53 8.00 12.39 -5.14
CA LYS A 53 8.52 12.83 -6.44
C LYS A 53 9.87 13.51 -6.21
N VAL A 54 10.92 12.99 -6.84
CA VAL A 54 12.24 13.63 -6.82
C VAL A 54 12.10 14.97 -7.54
N LEU A 55 12.18 16.08 -6.80
CA LEU A 55 12.06 17.42 -7.38
C LEU A 55 13.32 17.78 -8.18
N GLN A 56 14.50 17.34 -7.73
CA GLN A 56 15.77 17.51 -8.44
C GLN A 56 16.81 16.50 -7.93
N LEU A 57 17.40 15.69 -8.81
CA LEU A 57 18.61 14.93 -8.48
C LEU A 57 19.79 15.90 -8.58
N VAL A 58 20.19 16.48 -7.45
CA VAL A 58 21.50 17.13 -7.38
C VAL A 58 22.50 16.00 -7.19
N THR A 59 23.26 15.68 -8.23
CA THR A 59 24.41 14.78 -8.10
C THR A 59 25.33 15.46 -7.08
N PRO A 60 25.65 14.84 -5.92
CA PRO A 60 26.71 15.38 -5.09
C PRO A 60 27.96 15.30 -5.95
N MET A 61 28.47 16.46 -6.35
CA MET A 61 29.72 16.55 -7.09
C MET A 61 30.80 16.03 -6.14
N ARG A 62 31.16 14.75 -6.26
CA ARG A 62 32.37 14.24 -5.63
C ARG A 62 33.51 14.97 -6.32
N ALA A 63 34.09 15.94 -5.62
CA ALA A 63 35.44 16.41 -5.95
C ALA A 63 36.38 15.21 -5.75
N SER A 64 36.47 14.35 -6.76
CA SER A 64 37.46 13.29 -6.82
C SER A 64 38.79 13.99 -7.08
N GLY A 65 39.55 14.26 -6.02
CA GLY A 65 40.95 14.70 -6.11
C GLY A 65 41.88 13.57 -6.55
N ARG A 66 41.51 12.85 -7.62
CA ARG A 66 42.31 11.77 -8.20
C ARG A 66 42.69 12.13 -9.63
N ASP A 67 43.28 13.31 -9.76
CA ASP A 67 44.12 13.75 -10.87
C ASP A 67 45.16 14.72 -10.28
N SER A 68 46.15 14.15 -9.59
CA SER A 68 47.40 14.80 -9.18
C SER A 68 48.47 13.73 -9.03
#